data_AF-A0A0L7MGX8-F1
#
_entry.id   AF-A0A0L7MGX8-F1
#
_cell.length_a   1.000
_cell.length_b   1.000
_cell.length_c   1.000
_cell.angle_alpha   90.00
_cell.angle_beta   90.00
_cell.angle_gamma   90.00
#
_symmetry.space_group_name_H-M   'P 1'
#
loop_
_entity.id
_entity.type
_entity.pdbx_description
1 polymer ?
#
loop_
_entity_poly.entity_id
_entity_poly.type
_entity_poly.pdbx_seq_one_letter_code
_entity_poly.pdbx_strand_id
1 'polypeptide(L)'
;MAFWWVNHKQTFKSEISGRYIWSPKRKANGGFNQTYENLTLVKPGDTVVSFADGYIKALGVATSVYRDEAKPEDFGAAGDAWHPEGWLVPVSWVPLAVPFKPKDHISKLVDKLPEKYSPIQDNGNGNQGVYLAAISDDLGNAIVELAGMANHSALVDRDEEIAEVEEDQVQKQLIESTVLPSTEVDQLIKARRGQGVYRTNLQKLEKQCRLTGVTDLRLLVASHIKPWKDCTNEERLDGHNGLLLSPHVDRLFDRHLISFNDDGSIITASPAVVKAMLAWGLDPQMHVGSFTDEQKVYLAQHRAAQKTSPVQG
;
A
#
# COMPACT_ATOMS: atom_id res chain seq x y z
N MET A 1 15.42 12.39 -4.86
CA MET A 1 14.20 11.82 -5.47
C MET A 1 13.53 12.97 -6.18
N ALA A 2 13.36 12.89 -7.50
CA ALA A 2 12.71 13.94 -8.28
C ALA A 2 11.25 13.56 -8.58
N PHE A 3 10.45 14.55 -8.98
CA PHE A 3 9.09 14.37 -9.42
C PHE A 3 8.93 14.64 -10.92
N TRP A 4 8.16 13.78 -11.57
CA TRP A 4 7.82 13.86 -12.98
C TRP A 4 6.31 13.81 -13.14
N TRP A 5 5.79 14.46 -14.18
CA TRP A 5 4.39 14.41 -14.57
C TRP A 5 4.27 13.92 -16.01
N VAL A 6 3.57 12.82 -16.23
CA VAL A 6 3.33 12.26 -17.56
C VAL A 6 1.91 12.56 -18.05
N ASN A 7 1.80 13.20 -19.22
CA ASN A 7 0.55 13.40 -19.96
C ASN A 7 0.44 12.31 -21.04
N HIS A 8 -0.32 11.26 -20.74
CA HIS A 8 -0.39 10.07 -21.61
C HIS A 8 -1.83 9.64 -21.90
N LYS A 9 -2.73 10.59 -22.15
CA LYS A 9 -4.15 10.30 -22.47
C LYS A 9 -4.34 9.18 -23.50
N GLN A 10 -3.52 9.19 -24.56
CA GLN A 10 -3.68 8.28 -25.69
C GLN A 10 -3.19 6.85 -25.40
N THR A 11 -2.16 6.72 -24.56
CA THR A 11 -1.42 5.48 -24.30
C THR A 11 -1.55 4.99 -22.86
N PHE A 12 -2.35 5.70 -22.03
CA PHE A 12 -2.56 5.45 -20.60
C PHE A 12 -2.78 3.96 -20.28
N LYS A 13 -3.70 3.30 -20.98
CA LYS A 13 -4.02 1.89 -20.70
C LYS A 13 -2.80 1.00 -20.85
N SER A 14 -2.12 1.10 -21.99
CA SER A 14 -0.96 0.27 -22.34
C SER A 14 0.24 0.55 -21.43
N GLU A 15 0.49 1.82 -21.10
CA GLU A 15 1.58 2.23 -20.21
C GLU A 15 1.36 1.79 -18.76
N ILE A 16 0.12 1.88 -18.26
CA ILE A 16 -0.21 1.44 -16.89
C ILE A 16 -0.14 -0.08 -16.80
N SER A 17 -0.77 -0.82 -17.72
CA SER A 17 -0.74 -2.29 -17.71
C SER A 17 0.66 -2.84 -17.97
N GLY A 18 1.40 -2.19 -18.86
CA GLY A 18 2.76 -2.56 -19.25
C GLY A 18 3.83 -2.12 -18.25
N ARG A 19 3.49 -1.28 -17.26
CA ARG A 19 4.41 -0.80 -16.21
C ARG A 19 5.59 -0.01 -16.77
N TYR A 20 5.29 0.95 -17.64
CA TYR A 20 6.30 1.84 -18.21
C TYR A 20 5.71 3.21 -18.57
N ILE A 21 6.60 4.15 -18.88
CA ILE A 21 6.32 5.30 -19.75
C ILE A 21 7.19 5.20 -20.99
N TRP A 22 6.66 5.60 -22.15
CA TRP A 22 7.39 5.56 -23.41
C TRP A 22 7.18 6.83 -24.23
N SER A 23 8.23 7.35 -24.85
CA SER A 23 8.10 8.45 -25.81
C SER A 23 9.07 8.27 -26.98
N PRO A 24 8.76 8.82 -28.17
CA PRO A 24 9.68 8.77 -29.29
C PRO A 24 10.87 9.70 -29.01
N LYS A 25 12.04 9.41 -29.59
CA LYS A 25 13.23 10.25 -29.36
C LYS A 25 13.09 11.65 -29.95
N ARG A 26 12.29 11.79 -31.01
CA ARG A 26 12.06 13.03 -31.76
C ARG A 26 10.59 13.14 -32.13
N LYS A 27 10.16 14.35 -32.48
CA LYS A 27 8.84 14.58 -33.09
C LYS A 27 8.76 13.91 -34.47
N ALA A 28 7.56 13.74 -35.00
CA ALA A 28 7.35 13.13 -36.32
C ALA A 28 8.10 13.86 -37.46
N ASN A 29 8.32 15.18 -37.34
CA ASN A 29 9.11 15.97 -38.28
C ASN A 29 10.63 15.97 -38.00
N GLY A 30 11.12 15.08 -37.13
CA GLY A 30 12.52 15.01 -36.70
C GLY A 30 12.92 16.07 -35.66
N GLY A 31 12.04 17.00 -35.32
CA GLY A 31 12.31 18.08 -34.39
C GLY A 31 12.56 17.61 -32.95
N PHE A 32 13.39 18.37 -32.24
CA PHE A 32 13.65 18.18 -30.81
C PHE A 32 12.40 18.41 -29.94
N ASN A 33 12.27 17.65 -28.85
CA ASN A 33 11.29 17.89 -27.80
C ASN A 33 11.93 17.64 -26.43
N GLN A 34 12.06 18.71 -25.63
CA GLN A 34 12.62 18.63 -24.28
C GLN A 34 11.89 17.60 -23.39
N THR A 35 10.57 17.48 -23.54
CA THR A 35 9.74 16.59 -22.71
C THR A 35 9.87 15.11 -23.09
N TYR A 36 10.49 14.80 -24.23
CA TYR A 36 10.86 13.44 -24.59
C TYR A 36 12.25 13.12 -24.04
N GLU A 37 13.19 14.06 -24.17
CA GLU A 37 14.53 13.94 -23.57
C GLU A 37 14.48 13.75 -22.06
N ASN A 38 13.46 14.30 -21.39
CA ASN A 38 13.28 14.13 -19.96
C ASN A 38 13.24 12.66 -19.52
N LEU A 39 12.84 11.71 -20.38
CA LEU A 39 12.92 10.27 -20.05
C LEU A 39 14.36 9.83 -19.76
N THR A 40 15.34 10.43 -20.44
CA THR A 40 16.76 10.12 -20.24
C THR A 40 17.32 10.61 -18.91
N LEU A 41 16.60 11.53 -18.26
CA LEU A 41 16.96 12.12 -16.98
C LEU A 41 16.33 11.39 -15.79
N VAL A 42 15.34 10.54 -16.02
CA VAL A 42 14.64 9.79 -14.97
C VAL A 42 15.59 8.79 -14.32
N LYS A 43 15.63 8.78 -12.99
CA LYS A 43 16.44 7.85 -12.20
C LYS A 43 15.56 6.88 -11.41
N PRO A 44 16.08 5.69 -11.09
CA PRO A 44 15.39 4.76 -10.20
C PRO A 44 15.04 5.46 -8.87
N GLY A 45 13.79 5.29 -8.43
CA GLY A 45 13.26 5.93 -7.22
C GLY A 45 12.55 7.27 -7.44
N ASP A 46 12.64 7.88 -8.63
CA ASP A 46 11.87 9.10 -8.93
C ASP A 46 10.36 8.81 -8.99
N THR A 47 9.56 9.79 -8.56
CA THR A 47 8.09 9.68 -8.58
C THR A 47 7.53 10.21 -9.91
N VAL A 48 6.56 9.50 -10.48
CA VAL A 48 5.90 9.85 -11.74
C VAL A 48 4.39 9.97 -11.50
N VAL A 49 3.82 11.11 -11.82
CA VAL A 49 2.39 11.40 -11.73
C VAL A 49 1.73 11.08 -13.07
N SER A 50 0.73 10.21 -13.07
CA SER A 50 -0.03 9.84 -14.28
C SER A 50 -1.22 10.77 -14.48
N PHE A 51 -1.22 11.50 -15.59
CA PHE A 51 -2.33 12.34 -16.03
C PHE A 51 -2.91 11.91 -17.38
N ALA A 52 -4.19 11.58 -17.36
CA ALA A 52 -4.94 11.18 -18.55
C ALA A 52 -6.39 11.65 -18.45
N ASP A 53 -7.00 12.02 -19.57
CA ASP A 53 -8.40 12.47 -19.65
C ASP A 53 -8.78 13.63 -18.72
N GLY A 54 -7.81 14.46 -18.30
CA GLY A 54 -8.04 15.55 -17.35
C GLY A 54 -7.93 15.16 -15.88
N TYR A 55 -7.56 13.92 -15.58
CA TYR A 55 -7.46 13.39 -14.22
C TYR A 55 -6.05 12.94 -13.89
N ILE A 56 -5.66 13.09 -12.63
CA ILE A 56 -4.58 12.30 -12.05
C ILE A 56 -5.17 10.94 -11.71
N LYS A 57 -4.60 9.88 -12.28
CA LYS A 57 -5.15 8.52 -12.18
C LYS A 57 -4.24 7.54 -11.45
N ALA A 58 -2.94 7.81 -11.39
CA ALA A 58 -1.98 6.96 -10.71
C ALA A 58 -0.75 7.76 -10.25
N LEU A 59 -0.05 7.22 -9.26
CA LEU A 59 1.31 7.61 -8.91
C LEU A 59 2.22 6.42 -9.19
N GLY A 60 3.43 6.65 -9.66
CA GLY A 60 4.38 5.59 -9.97
C GLY A 60 5.77 5.91 -9.50
N VAL A 61 6.60 4.88 -9.38
CA VAL A 61 8.03 5.01 -9.09
C VAL A 61 8.81 4.41 -10.23
N ALA A 62 9.74 5.18 -10.79
CA ALA A 62 10.65 4.67 -11.82
C ALA A 62 11.53 3.56 -11.23
N THR A 63 11.56 2.38 -11.86
CA THR A 63 12.27 1.20 -11.32
C THR A 63 13.65 1.00 -11.95
N SER A 64 13.87 1.57 -13.12
CA SER A 64 15.19 1.63 -13.76
C SER A 64 15.38 2.96 -14.50
N VAL A 65 16.60 3.21 -14.98
CA VAL A 65 16.82 4.25 -15.99
C VAL A 65 16.13 3.87 -17.32
N TYR A 66 16.10 4.80 -18.26
CA TYR A 66 15.60 4.56 -19.60
C TYR A 66 16.40 3.49 -20.35
N ARG A 67 15.76 2.89 -21.36
CA ARG A 67 16.42 2.10 -22.40
C ARG A 67 15.87 2.47 -23.77
N ASP A 68 16.66 2.24 -24.81
CA ASP A 68 16.17 2.27 -26.18
C ASP A 68 15.15 1.15 -26.36
N GLU A 69 13.96 1.50 -26.83
CA GLU A 69 12.89 0.55 -27.05
C GLU A 69 12.08 0.98 -28.27
N ALA A 70 11.73 0.01 -29.13
CA ALA A 70 10.80 0.25 -30.21
C ALA A 70 9.43 0.68 -29.64
N LYS A 71 8.64 1.34 -30.47
CA LYS A 71 7.26 1.70 -30.14
C LYS A 71 6.47 0.43 -29.76
N PRO A 72 5.86 0.38 -28.57
CA PRO A 72 5.08 -0.78 -28.16
C PRO A 72 3.94 -1.08 -29.15
N GLU A 73 3.77 -2.36 -29.49
CA GLU A 73 2.74 -2.81 -30.45
C GLU A 73 1.31 -2.51 -29.94
N ASP A 74 1.14 -2.51 -28.62
CA ASP A 74 -0.13 -2.29 -27.92
C ASP A 74 -0.61 -0.82 -27.93
N PHE A 75 0.09 0.09 -28.61
CA PHE A 75 -0.34 1.49 -28.77
C PHE A 75 -1.43 1.66 -29.85
N GLY A 76 -1.62 0.67 -30.72
CA GLY A 76 -2.63 0.71 -31.78
C GLY A 76 -2.55 1.99 -32.64
N ALA A 77 -3.70 2.45 -33.15
CA ALA A 77 -3.79 3.62 -34.04
C ALA A 77 -3.31 4.94 -33.41
N ALA A 78 -3.30 5.04 -32.07
CA ALA A 78 -2.76 6.20 -31.37
C ALA A 78 -1.23 6.31 -31.52
N GLY A 79 -0.55 5.18 -31.74
CA GLY A 79 0.88 5.13 -32.00
C GLY A 79 1.26 5.46 -33.45
N ASP A 80 0.34 5.49 -34.41
CA ASP A 80 0.66 5.60 -35.85
C ASP A 80 1.38 6.90 -36.22
N ALA A 81 1.10 7.98 -35.48
CA ALA A 81 1.75 9.27 -35.66
C ALA A 81 3.17 9.36 -35.03
N TRP A 82 3.61 8.33 -34.30
CA TRP A 82 4.86 8.33 -33.55
C TRP A 82 5.95 7.54 -34.24
N HIS A 83 7.17 8.08 -34.18
CA HIS A 83 8.38 7.46 -34.70
C HIS A 83 8.60 6.08 -34.06
N PRO A 84 9.09 5.06 -34.81
CA PRO A 84 9.21 3.69 -34.30
C PRO A 84 10.27 3.53 -33.21
N GLU A 85 11.27 4.41 -33.14
CA GLU A 85 12.30 4.39 -32.09
C GLU A 85 11.99 5.38 -30.96
N GLY A 86 12.08 4.90 -29.73
CA GLY A 86 11.84 5.70 -28.53
C GLY A 86 12.67 5.28 -27.34
N TRP A 87 12.36 5.92 -26.22
CA TRP A 87 12.87 5.55 -24.91
C TRP A 87 11.73 5.02 -24.06
N LEU A 88 12.02 3.95 -23.33
CA LEU A 88 11.14 3.37 -22.33
C LEU A 88 11.76 3.53 -20.96
N VAL A 89 10.99 4.05 -20.00
CA VAL A 89 11.34 4.01 -18.58
C VAL A 89 10.36 3.08 -17.87
N PRO A 90 10.83 1.98 -17.26
CA PRO A 90 9.99 1.12 -16.43
C PRO A 90 9.49 1.87 -15.20
N VAL A 91 8.18 1.78 -14.93
CA VAL A 91 7.51 2.46 -13.83
C VAL A 91 6.60 1.48 -13.10
N SER A 92 6.77 1.38 -11.79
CA SER A 92 5.85 0.66 -10.92
C SER A 92 4.68 1.58 -10.56
N TRP A 93 3.52 1.35 -11.17
CA TRP A 93 2.32 2.18 -10.98
C TRP A 93 1.45 1.73 -9.81
N VAL A 94 0.91 2.71 -9.10
CA VAL A 94 -0.14 2.59 -8.08
C VAL A 94 -1.33 3.43 -8.54
N PRO A 95 -2.41 2.82 -9.06
CA PRO A 95 -3.63 3.52 -9.40
C PRO A 95 -4.26 4.19 -8.17
N LEU A 96 -4.79 5.40 -8.37
CA LEU A 96 -5.58 6.06 -7.33
C LEU A 96 -6.96 5.39 -7.25
N ALA A 97 -7.43 5.13 -6.02
CA ALA A 97 -8.77 4.61 -5.80
C ALA A 97 -9.81 5.63 -6.30
N VAL A 98 -9.56 6.92 -6.06
CA VAL A 98 -10.37 8.02 -6.59
C VAL A 98 -9.49 8.98 -7.40
N PRO A 99 -9.51 8.85 -8.74
CA PRO A 99 -8.91 9.83 -9.62
C PRO A 99 -9.54 11.21 -9.43
N PHE A 100 -8.73 12.26 -9.41
CA PHE A 100 -9.20 13.63 -9.23
C PHE A 100 -8.74 14.52 -10.39
N LYS A 101 -9.44 15.63 -10.61
CA LYS A 101 -9.05 16.62 -11.63
C LYS A 101 -8.15 17.67 -10.98
N PRO A 102 -6.91 17.88 -11.46
CA PRO A 102 -6.08 19.01 -11.04
C PRO A 102 -6.79 20.36 -11.20
N LYS A 103 -7.65 20.47 -12.23
CA LYS A 103 -8.44 21.65 -12.52
C LYS A 103 -9.36 22.09 -11.37
N ASP A 104 -9.90 21.14 -10.62
CA ASP A 104 -10.79 21.42 -9.49
C ASP A 104 -10.00 21.95 -8.27
N HIS A 105 -8.67 21.85 -8.30
CA HIS A 105 -7.74 22.32 -7.28
C HIS A 105 -6.75 23.36 -7.81
N ILE A 106 -7.05 23.98 -8.95
CA ILE A 106 -6.09 24.82 -9.67
C ILE A 106 -5.57 26.00 -8.84
N SER A 107 -6.40 26.56 -7.96
CA SER A 107 -6.00 27.64 -7.05
C SER A 107 -4.88 27.25 -6.08
N LYS A 108 -4.71 25.95 -5.78
CA LYS A 108 -3.63 25.43 -4.94
C LYS A 108 -2.37 25.08 -5.74
N LEU A 109 -2.52 24.89 -7.06
CA LEU A 109 -1.49 24.32 -7.93
C LEU A 109 -0.84 25.35 -8.86
N VAL A 110 -1.58 26.37 -9.30
CA VAL A 110 -1.17 27.30 -10.36
C VAL A 110 0.15 28.00 -10.05
N ASP A 111 0.35 28.48 -8.82
CA ASP A 111 1.58 29.18 -8.40
C ASP A 111 2.80 28.24 -8.26
N LYS A 112 2.57 26.93 -8.36
CA LYS A 112 3.61 25.90 -8.26
C LYS A 112 3.96 25.30 -9.64
N LEU A 113 3.23 25.68 -10.69
CA LEU A 113 3.49 25.20 -12.04
C LEU A 113 4.83 25.75 -12.56
N PRO A 114 5.63 24.94 -13.27
CA PRO A 114 6.88 25.43 -13.82
C PRO A 114 6.62 26.41 -14.97
N GLU A 115 7.38 27.49 -15.06
CA GLU A 115 7.22 28.51 -16.09
C GLU A 115 7.41 27.97 -17.52
N LYS A 116 8.23 26.94 -17.69
CA LYS A 116 8.49 26.26 -18.97
C LYS A 116 8.15 24.78 -18.88
N TYR A 117 7.59 24.26 -19.96
CA TYR A 117 7.22 22.84 -20.10
C TYR A 117 6.23 22.36 -19.04
N SER A 118 5.36 23.25 -18.54
CA SER A 118 4.31 22.89 -17.59
C SER A 118 3.42 21.76 -18.11
N PRO A 119 3.09 20.77 -17.27
CA PRO A 119 2.19 19.68 -17.67
C PRO A 119 0.76 20.16 -17.95
N ILE A 120 0.31 21.22 -17.28
CA ILE A 120 -1.02 21.80 -17.41
C ILE A 120 -0.93 23.34 -17.55
N GLN A 121 -1.99 23.95 -18.09
CA GLN A 121 -2.17 25.39 -18.17
C GLN A 121 -2.74 25.93 -16.85
N ASP A 122 -2.72 27.25 -16.68
CA ASP A 122 -3.27 27.96 -15.51
C ASP A 122 -4.78 27.74 -15.32
N ASN A 123 -5.48 27.28 -16.36
CA ASN A 123 -6.89 26.89 -16.31
C ASN A 123 -7.10 25.39 -15.98
N GLY A 124 -6.03 24.66 -15.68
CA GLY A 124 -6.03 23.23 -15.36
C GLY A 124 -6.10 22.27 -16.56
N ASN A 125 -6.14 22.75 -17.79
CA ASN A 125 -6.14 21.89 -18.98
C ASN A 125 -4.73 21.37 -19.28
N GLY A 126 -4.62 20.10 -19.67
CA GLY A 126 -3.33 19.49 -20.05
C GLY A 126 -2.69 20.13 -21.28
N ASN A 127 -1.39 20.38 -21.22
CA ASN A 127 -0.63 20.91 -22.36
C ASN A 127 -0.38 19.82 -23.41
N GLN A 128 -0.76 20.10 -24.66
CA GLN A 128 -0.46 19.25 -25.80
C GLN A 128 1.03 19.34 -26.16
N GLY A 129 1.65 18.21 -26.51
CA GLY A 129 3.07 18.14 -26.87
C GLY A 129 4.05 18.17 -25.70
N VAL A 130 3.55 18.25 -24.46
CA VAL A 130 4.30 17.99 -23.23
C VAL A 130 4.00 16.58 -22.80
N TYR A 131 4.93 15.65 -22.99
CA TYR A 131 4.75 14.26 -22.59
C TYR A 131 5.20 14.04 -21.13
N LEU A 132 6.48 14.24 -20.83
CA LEU A 132 7.02 14.12 -19.47
C LEU A 132 7.59 15.47 -19.00
N ALA A 133 6.93 16.11 -18.03
CA ALA A 133 7.39 17.35 -17.42
C ALA A 133 8.15 17.07 -16.12
N ALA A 134 9.27 17.76 -15.90
CA ALA A 134 9.88 17.84 -14.57
C ALA A 134 9.03 18.80 -13.73
N ILE A 135 8.71 18.42 -12.50
CA ILE A 135 7.98 19.28 -11.57
C ILE A 135 8.77 19.45 -10.28
N SER A 136 8.56 20.58 -9.59
CA SER A 136 9.21 20.84 -8.30
C SER A 136 8.68 19.90 -7.21
N ASP A 137 9.47 19.72 -6.15
CA ASP A 137 9.05 18.96 -4.97
C ASP A 137 7.77 19.55 -4.35
N ASP A 138 7.63 20.88 -4.35
CA ASP A 138 6.43 21.56 -3.86
C ASP A 138 5.17 21.17 -4.64
N LEU A 139 5.25 21.12 -5.98
CA LEU A 139 4.12 20.69 -6.81
C LEU A 139 3.88 19.19 -6.65
N GLY A 140 4.94 18.38 -6.65
CA GLY A 140 4.86 16.93 -6.44
C GLY A 140 4.18 16.56 -5.13
N ASN A 141 4.60 17.16 -4.02
CA ASN A 141 4.04 16.94 -2.69
C ASN A 141 2.57 17.40 -2.61
N ALA A 142 2.21 18.54 -3.21
CA ALA A 142 0.82 18.99 -3.26
C ALA A 142 -0.11 18.00 -3.99
N ILE A 143 0.38 17.37 -5.06
CA ILE A 143 -0.37 16.33 -5.78
C ILE A 143 -0.54 15.08 -4.93
N VAL A 144 0.51 14.64 -4.23
CA VAL A 144 0.45 13.49 -3.32
C VAL A 144 -0.54 13.73 -2.18
N GLU A 145 -0.55 14.93 -1.61
CA GLU A 145 -1.51 15.34 -0.58
C GLU A 145 -2.95 15.29 -1.12
N LEU A 146 -3.20 15.88 -2.30
CA LEU A 146 -4.53 15.85 -2.94
C LEU A 146 -4.98 14.43 -3.28
N ALA A 147 -4.06 13.56 -3.70
CA ALA A 147 -4.35 12.15 -3.93
C ALA A 147 -4.78 11.44 -2.63
N GLY A 148 -4.11 11.74 -1.51
CA GLY A 148 -4.50 11.25 -0.18
C GLY A 148 -5.88 11.76 0.24
N MET A 149 -6.15 13.05 0.05
CA MET A 149 -7.44 13.66 0.39
C MET A 149 -8.59 13.15 -0.48
N ALA A 150 -8.38 12.98 -1.80
CA ALA A 150 -9.39 12.47 -2.72
C ALA A 150 -9.77 11.02 -2.38
N ASN A 151 -8.76 10.21 -2.02
CA ASN A 151 -9.01 8.88 -1.49
C ASN A 151 -9.79 8.96 -0.17
N HIS A 152 -9.42 9.85 0.76
CA HIS A 152 -10.13 9.97 2.03
C HIS A 152 -11.57 10.48 1.90
N SER A 153 -11.84 11.48 1.06
CA SER A 153 -13.18 12.04 0.82
C SER A 153 -14.13 11.00 0.24
N ALA A 154 -13.63 10.13 -0.64
CA ALA A 154 -14.43 9.06 -1.21
C ALA A 154 -14.74 7.93 -0.23
N LEU A 155 -13.95 7.79 0.84
CA LEU A 155 -14.26 6.87 1.94
C LEU A 155 -15.41 7.44 2.80
N VAL A 156 -15.44 8.77 3.00
CA VAL A 156 -16.50 9.44 3.78
C VAL A 156 -17.85 9.48 3.04
N ASP A 157 -17.86 9.68 1.72
CA ASP A 157 -19.11 9.59 0.91
C ASP A 157 -19.64 8.14 0.78
N ARG A 158 -18.85 7.13 1.15
CA ARG A 158 -19.22 5.72 1.15
C ARG A 158 -19.67 5.19 2.52
N ASP A 159 -19.65 6.02 3.56
CA ASP A 159 -19.99 5.65 4.94
C ASP A 159 -21.47 5.24 5.11
N GLU A 160 -22.36 5.51 4.14
CA GLU A 160 -23.75 5.01 4.21
C GLU A 160 -23.96 3.60 3.63
N GLU A 161 -23.03 3.03 2.83
CA GLU A 161 -23.30 1.74 2.14
C GLU A 161 -22.23 0.64 2.26
N ILE A 162 -20.96 0.90 2.62
CA ILE A 162 -19.90 -0.13 2.47
C ILE A 162 -18.95 -0.21 3.68
N ALA A 163 -19.49 -0.35 4.89
CA ALA A 163 -18.69 -0.48 6.12
C ALA A 163 -17.88 -1.80 6.24
N GLU A 164 -18.04 -2.78 5.34
CA GLU A 164 -17.54 -4.17 5.57
C GLU A 164 -16.26 -4.58 4.81
N VAL A 165 -15.71 -3.76 3.89
CA VAL A 165 -14.64 -4.24 2.97
C VAL A 165 -13.26 -3.57 3.16
N GLU A 166 -13.17 -2.40 3.79
CA GLU A 166 -12.04 -1.48 3.53
C GLU A 166 -10.83 -1.56 4.47
N GLU A 167 -10.92 -2.11 5.69
CA GLU A 167 -9.76 -2.06 6.59
C GLU A 167 -8.57 -2.94 6.16
N ASP A 168 -8.83 -4.05 5.47
CA ASP A 168 -7.79 -4.89 4.87
C ASP A 168 -7.14 -4.23 3.62
N GLN A 169 -7.76 -3.19 3.05
CA GLN A 169 -7.28 -2.50 1.84
C GLN A 169 -6.51 -1.21 2.14
N VAL A 170 -6.87 -0.50 3.22
CA VAL A 170 -6.19 0.74 3.63
C VAL A 170 -4.81 0.44 4.23
N GLN A 171 -4.71 -0.61 5.07
CA GLN A 171 -3.40 -1.06 5.58
C GLN A 171 -2.54 -1.69 4.49
N LYS A 172 -3.20 -2.19 3.43
CA LYS A 172 -2.55 -2.60 2.20
C LYS A 172 -1.73 -1.39 1.67
N GLN A 173 -2.36 -0.28 1.32
CA GLN A 173 -1.68 0.82 0.61
C GLN A 173 -0.56 1.50 1.40
N LEU A 174 -0.61 1.53 2.74
CA LEU A 174 0.44 2.15 3.54
C LEU A 174 1.77 1.37 3.53
N ILE A 175 1.76 0.05 3.54
CA ILE A 175 3.00 -0.76 3.53
C ILE A 175 3.66 -0.76 2.14
N GLU A 176 2.84 -0.65 1.08
CA GLU A 176 3.30 -0.46 -0.31
C GLU A 176 4.02 0.88 -0.52
N SER A 177 3.85 1.85 0.40
CA SER A 177 4.45 3.18 0.33
C SER A 177 5.84 3.28 0.99
N THR A 178 6.27 2.25 1.74
CA THR A 178 7.59 2.21 2.37
C THR A 178 8.63 1.67 1.40
N VAL A 179 9.57 2.54 1.00
CA VAL A 179 10.74 2.24 0.17
C VAL A 179 11.56 1.13 0.83
N LEU A 180 11.38 -0.11 0.39
CA LEU A 180 12.20 -1.25 0.79
C LEU A 180 12.79 -1.93 -0.47
N PRO A 181 14.00 -2.51 -0.39
CA PRO A 181 14.65 -3.17 -1.53
C PRO A 181 13.77 -4.26 -2.16
N SER A 182 13.93 -4.51 -3.46
CA SER A 182 13.05 -5.34 -4.30
C SER A 182 12.75 -6.76 -3.76
N THR A 183 13.66 -7.36 -2.99
CA THR A 183 13.42 -8.66 -2.33
C THR A 183 12.47 -8.58 -1.14
N GLU A 184 12.45 -7.46 -0.43
CA GLU A 184 11.55 -7.23 0.71
C GLU A 184 10.15 -6.86 0.25
N VAL A 185 10.00 -6.13 -0.87
CA VAL A 185 8.68 -5.81 -1.46
C VAL A 185 7.99 -7.07 -1.99
N ASP A 186 8.71 -7.97 -2.66
CA ASP A 186 8.13 -9.25 -3.10
C ASP A 186 7.78 -10.16 -1.90
N GLN A 187 8.57 -10.13 -0.83
CA GLN A 187 8.24 -10.81 0.42
C GLN A 187 7.05 -10.16 1.13
N LEU A 188 6.90 -8.84 1.11
CA LEU A 188 5.78 -8.09 1.68
C LEU A 188 4.50 -8.30 0.89
N ILE A 189 4.53 -8.28 -0.44
CA ILE A 189 3.37 -8.58 -1.30
C ILE A 189 2.92 -10.04 -1.10
N LYS A 190 3.86 -10.99 -1.02
CA LYS A 190 3.57 -12.39 -0.69
C LYS A 190 3.05 -12.54 0.74
N ALA A 191 3.65 -11.86 1.70
CA ALA A 191 3.20 -11.83 3.10
C ALA A 191 1.79 -11.23 3.21
N ARG A 192 1.44 -10.27 2.36
CA ARG A 192 0.20 -9.51 2.41
C ARG A 192 -0.95 -10.16 1.65
N ARG A 193 -0.68 -10.79 0.50
CA ARG A 193 -1.61 -11.79 -0.08
C ARG A 193 -1.80 -12.95 0.90
N GLY A 194 -0.73 -13.34 1.57
CA GLY A 194 -0.76 -14.33 2.64
C GLY A 194 -1.59 -13.90 3.84
N GLN A 195 -1.50 -12.64 4.28
CA GLN A 195 -2.28 -12.08 5.39
C GLN A 195 -3.77 -11.99 5.07
N GLY A 196 -4.17 -11.64 3.85
CA GLY A 196 -5.60 -11.65 3.47
C GLY A 196 -6.18 -13.07 3.45
N VAL A 197 -5.44 -14.04 2.92
CA VAL A 197 -5.83 -15.47 2.94
C VAL A 197 -5.84 -16.00 4.38
N TYR A 198 -4.82 -15.66 5.16
CA TYR A 198 -4.69 -16.02 6.57
C TYR A 198 -5.84 -15.46 7.40
N ARG A 199 -6.15 -14.16 7.27
CA ARG A 199 -7.26 -13.52 7.97
C ARG A 199 -8.60 -14.17 7.63
N THR A 200 -8.81 -14.51 6.35
CA THR A 200 -9.98 -15.27 5.91
C THR A 200 -10.04 -16.67 6.53
N ASN A 201 -8.90 -17.36 6.63
CA ASN A 201 -8.84 -18.69 7.25
C ASN A 201 -9.05 -18.62 8.77
N LEU A 202 -8.46 -17.63 9.43
CA LEU A 202 -8.62 -17.36 10.86
C LEU A 202 -10.08 -17.05 11.21
N GLN A 203 -10.74 -16.21 10.42
CA GLN A 203 -12.15 -15.84 10.63
C GLN A 203 -13.11 -17.03 10.49
N LYS A 204 -12.70 -18.16 9.90
CA LYS A 204 -13.51 -19.39 9.92
C LYS A 204 -13.54 -20.04 11.31
N LEU A 205 -12.49 -19.83 12.11
CA LEU A 205 -12.29 -20.43 13.43
C LEU A 205 -12.63 -19.44 14.56
N GLU A 206 -12.13 -18.21 14.46
CA GLU A 206 -12.28 -17.15 15.45
C GLU A 206 -13.34 -16.13 14.99
N LYS A 207 -14.23 -15.73 15.88
CA LYS A 207 -15.35 -14.81 15.55
C LYS A 207 -15.35 -13.50 16.33
N GLN A 208 -14.55 -13.42 17.39
CA GLN A 208 -14.53 -12.28 18.30
C GLN A 208 -13.19 -12.21 19.02
N CYS A 209 -12.91 -11.08 19.66
CA CYS A 209 -11.81 -11.02 20.61
C CYS A 209 -12.06 -11.97 21.78
N ARG A 210 -11.08 -12.84 22.04
CA ARG A 210 -11.09 -13.80 23.12
C ARG A 210 -11.19 -13.18 24.53
N LEU A 211 -10.71 -11.95 24.72
CA LEU A 211 -10.74 -11.26 26.02
C LEU A 211 -11.83 -10.20 26.12
N THR A 212 -11.99 -9.35 25.10
CA THR A 212 -12.94 -8.22 25.18
C THR A 212 -14.34 -8.59 24.68
N GLY A 213 -14.47 -9.72 23.95
CA GLY A 213 -15.73 -10.11 23.31
C GLY A 213 -16.12 -9.25 22.11
N VAL A 214 -15.30 -8.29 21.69
CA VAL A 214 -15.57 -7.45 20.51
C VAL A 214 -15.70 -8.35 19.28
N THR A 215 -16.84 -8.26 18.59
CA THR A 215 -17.15 -9.03 17.37
C THR A 215 -16.96 -8.22 16.09
N ASP A 216 -16.90 -6.89 16.20
CA ASP A 216 -16.63 -6.02 15.07
C ASP A 216 -15.20 -6.28 14.57
N LEU A 217 -15.10 -7.05 13.49
CA LEU A 217 -13.83 -7.51 12.93
C LEU A 217 -12.90 -6.36 12.58
N ARG A 218 -13.45 -5.17 12.36
CA ARG A 218 -12.70 -3.95 12.09
C ARG A 218 -11.81 -3.54 13.26
N LEU A 219 -12.34 -3.71 14.45
CA LEU A 219 -11.64 -3.40 15.69
C LEU A 219 -10.68 -4.52 16.13
N LEU A 220 -10.46 -5.55 15.30
CA LEU A 220 -9.70 -6.76 15.66
C LEU A 220 -8.47 -6.99 14.78
N VAL A 221 -7.35 -7.20 15.47
CA VAL A 221 -6.09 -7.65 14.89
C VAL A 221 -6.12 -9.17 14.70
N ALA A 222 -5.68 -9.64 13.54
CA ALA A 222 -5.42 -11.07 13.29
C ALA A 222 -4.00 -11.41 13.73
N SER A 223 -3.84 -11.73 15.02
CA SER A 223 -2.54 -12.01 15.63
C SER A 223 -2.13 -13.45 15.38
N HIS A 224 -0.92 -13.67 14.86
CA HIS A 224 -0.32 -15.00 14.83
C HIS A 224 0.00 -15.49 16.25
N ILE A 225 -0.14 -16.80 16.48
CA ILE A 225 0.26 -17.44 17.75
C ILE A 225 1.77 -17.73 17.73
N LYS A 226 2.24 -18.40 16.67
CA LYS A 226 3.66 -18.53 16.36
C LYS A 226 4.07 -17.32 15.50
N PRO A 227 5.06 -16.51 15.92
CA PRO A 227 5.43 -15.30 15.21
C PRO A 227 5.79 -15.55 13.75
N TRP A 228 5.35 -14.66 12.85
CA TRP A 228 5.50 -14.79 11.40
C TRP A 228 6.94 -15.07 10.92
N LYS A 229 7.93 -14.51 11.64
CA LYS A 229 9.37 -14.68 11.38
C LYS A 229 9.84 -16.13 11.56
N ASP A 230 9.17 -16.89 12.43
CA ASP A 230 9.53 -18.26 12.80
C ASP A 230 8.65 -19.31 12.08
N CYS A 231 7.69 -18.86 11.26
CA CYS A 231 6.76 -19.70 10.52
C CYS A 231 7.30 -20.19 9.18
N THR A 232 6.95 -21.43 8.81
CA THR A 232 7.01 -21.90 7.41
C THR A 232 5.95 -21.20 6.55
N ASN A 233 5.99 -21.38 5.23
CA ASN A 233 5.02 -20.76 4.33
C ASN A 233 3.60 -21.27 4.57
N GLU A 234 3.44 -22.53 4.98
CA GLU A 234 2.16 -23.16 5.32
C GLU A 234 1.61 -22.57 6.64
N GLU A 235 2.46 -22.51 7.68
CA GLU A 235 2.09 -21.96 9.00
C GLU A 235 1.72 -20.47 8.94
N ARG A 236 2.24 -19.72 7.95
CA ARG A 236 1.88 -18.31 7.71
C ARG A 236 0.45 -18.12 7.22
N LEU A 237 -0.13 -19.14 6.58
CA LEU A 237 -1.47 -19.10 5.98
C LEU A 237 -2.52 -19.91 6.76
N ASP A 238 -2.07 -20.70 7.75
CA ASP A 238 -2.90 -21.54 8.59
C ASP A 238 -3.73 -20.71 9.57
N GLY A 239 -5.05 -20.82 9.48
CA GLY A 239 -5.98 -20.11 10.38
C GLY A 239 -5.85 -20.57 11.84
N HIS A 240 -5.39 -21.79 12.10
CA HIS A 240 -5.18 -22.27 13.47
C HIS A 240 -3.96 -21.62 14.13
N ASN A 241 -3.06 -21.03 13.35
CA ASN A 241 -1.94 -20.24 13.86
C ASN A 241 -2.37 -18.80 14.16
N GLY A 242 -3.55 -18.59 14.74
CA GLY A 242 -4.07 -17.24 14.92
C GLY A 242 -5.16 -17.09 15.95
N LEU A 243 -5.28 -15.86 16.45
CA LEU A 243 -6.36 -15.37 17.30
C LEU A 243 -6.82 -13.99 16.81
N LEU A 244 -8.12 -13.71 16.93
CA LEU A 244 -8.63 -12.35 16.79
C LEU A 244 -8.54 -11.64 18.13
N LEU A 245 -7.87 -10.49 18.20
CA LEU A 245 -7.61 -9.76 19.44
C LEU A 245 -7.85 -8.26 19.26
N SER A 246 -8.41 -7.60 20.27
CA SER A 246 -8.44 -6.13 20.30
C SER A 246 -7.00 -5.57 20.38
N PRO A 247 -6.71 -4.36 19.87
CA PRO A 247 -5.34 -3.88 19.69
C PRO A 247 -4.48 -3.87 20.97
N HIS A 248 -5.08 -3.53 22.10
CA HIS A 248 -4.40 -3.51 23.39
C HIS A 248 -4.15 -4.93 23.95
N VAL A 249 -4.99 -5.90 23.59
CA VAL A 249 -4.82 -7.32 23.95
C VAL A 249 -3.75 -7.97 23.07
N ASP A 250 -3.82 -7.73 21.76
CA ASP A 250 -2.78 -8.13 20.79
C ASP A 250 -1.40 -7.68 21.27
N ARG A 251 -1.30 -6.42 21.71
CA ARG A 251 -0.05 -5.88 22.24
C ARG A 251 0.52 -6.64 23.44
N LEU A 252 -0.34 -7.16 24.31
CA LEU A 252 0.08 -7.99 25.43
C LEU A 252 0.52 -9.38 24.95
N PHE A 253 -0.22 -9.96 24.00
CA PHE A 253 0.00 -11.31 23.52
C PHE A 253 1.25 -11.42 22.65
N ASP A 254 1.39 -10.59 21.61
CA ASP A 254 2.54 -10.57 20.68
C ASP A 254 3.88 -10.34 21.39
N ARG A 255 3.86 -9.57 22.49
CA ARG A 255 5.04 -9.33 23.34
C ARG A 255 5.29 -10.41 24.40
N HIS A 256 4.52 -11.49 24.38
CA HIS A 256 4.54 -12.53 25.39
C HIS A 256 4.29 -12.01 26.82
N LEU A 257 3.63 -10.87 26.98
CA LEU A 257 3.22 -10.36 28.30
C LEU A 257 2.03 -11.14 28.85
N ILE A 258 1.19 -11.66 27.95
CA ILE A 258 0.18 -12.68 28.27
C ILE A 258 0.30 -13.88 27.33
N SER A 259 -0.21 -15.02 27.74
CA SER A 259 -0.41 -16.23 26.93
C SER A 259 -1.64 -16.98 27.43
N PHE A 260 -1.95 -18.13 26.83
CA PHE A 260 -3.08 -18.98 27.25
C PHE A 260 -2.62 -20.42 27.51
N ASN A 261 -3.20 -21.03 28.55
CA ASN A 261 -3.17 -22.48 28.71
C ASN A 261 -4.13 -23.14 27.71
N ASP A 262 -3.99 -24.45 27.52
CA ASP A 262 -4.81 -25.21 26.55
C ASP A 262 -6.29 -25.26 26.92
N ASP A 263 -6.61 -25.07 28.21
CA ASP A 263 -7.99 -24.97 28.66
C ASP A 263 -8.65 -23.65 28.25
N GLY A 264 -7.89 -22.54 28.22
CA GLY A 264 -8.41 -21.20 28.00
C GLY A 264 -8.11 -20.22 29.14
N SER A 265 -7.41 -20.65 30.18
CA SER A 265 -6.97 -19.76 31.27
C SER A 265 -5.78 -18.87 30.85
N ILE A 266 -5.76 -17.64 31.36
CA ILE A 266 -4.75 -16.63 31.01
C ILE A 266 -3.48 -16.82 31.85
N ILE A 267 -2.32 -16.72 31.19
CA ILE A 267 -1.00 -16.69 31.82
C ILE A 267 -0.43 -15.29 31.67
N THR A 268 -0.05 -14.63 32.76
CA THR A 268 0.55 -13.29 32.75
C THR A 268 2.04 -13.33 33.11
N ALA A 269 2.87 -12.55 32.42
CA ALA A 269 4.32 -12.52 32.64
C ALA A 269 4.73 -11.85 33.96
N SER A 270 3.93 -10.90 34.48
CA SER A 270 4.26 -10.19 35.72
C SER A 270 3.02 -9.55 36.39
N PRO A 271 3.10 -9.18 37.68
CA PRO A 271 2.04 -8.43 38.36
C PRO A 271 1.75 -7.05 37.74
N ALA A 272 2.73 -6.44 37.07
CA ALA A 272 2.51 -5.16 36.38
C ALA A 272 1.55 -5.33 35.20
N VAL A 273 1.62 -6.46 34.48
CA VAL A 273 0.67 -6.80 33.41
C VAL A 273 -0.74 -7.01 33.97
N VAL A 274 -0.87 -7.72 35.10
CA VAL A 274 -2.15 -7.88 35.80
C VAL A 274 -2.78 -6.52 36.14
N LYS A 275 -1.97 -5.58 36.65
CA LYS A 275 -2.44 -4.21 36.93
C LYS A 275 -2.89 -3.47 35.67
N ALA A 276 -2.16 -3.60 34.57
CA ALA A 276 -2.53 -2.99 33.29
C ALA A 276 -3.84 -3.58 32.74
N MET A 277 -4.02 -4.90 32.81
CA MET A 277 -5.25 -5.59 32.41
C MET A 277 -6.45 -5.06 33.19
N LEU A 278 -6.35 -5.00 34.53
CA LEU A 278 -7.41 -4.45 35.38
C LEU A 278 -7.73 -2.99 35.04
N ALA A 279 -6.70 -2.16 34.78
CA ALA A 279 -6.89 -0.77 34.36
C ALA A 279 -7.59 -0.64 32.99
N TRP A 280 -7.47 -1.65 32.14
CA TRP A 280 -8.19 -1.74 30.86
C TRP A 280 -9.54 -2.47 30.97
N GLY A 281 -9.98 -2.84 32.17
CA GLY A 281 -11.23 -3.55 32.39
C GLY A 281 -11.20 -5.03 31.98
N LEU A 282 -10.02 -5.62 31.84
CA LEU A 282 -9.84 -7.04 31.54
C LEU A 282 -9.67 -7.82 32.86
N ASP A 283 -10.46 -8.88 33.02
CA ASP A 283 -10.32 -9.80 34.15
C ASP A 283 -9.16 -10.78 33.89
N PRO A 284 -8.05 -10.75 34.66
CA PRO A 284 -6.92 -11.65 34.49
C PRO A 284 -7.22 -13.12 34.80
N GLN A 285 -8.35 -13.41 35.46
CA GLN A 285 -8.77 -14.77 35.79
C GLN A 285 -9.88 -15.31 34.88
N MET A 286 -10.30 -14.53 33.88
CA MET A 286 -11.32 -15.00 32.95
C MET A 286 -10.82 -16.17 32.10
N HIS A 287 -11.78 -16.92 31.57
CA HIS A 287 -11.53 -18.04 30.69
C HIS A 287 -11.99 -17.72 29.28
N VAL A 288 -11.12 -17.88 28.29
CA VAL A 288 -11.36 -17.38 26.91
C VAL A 288 -12.00 -18.42 25.97
N GLY A 289 -12.47 -19.53 26.54
CA GLY A 289 -12.98 -20.69 25.82
C GLY A 289 -11.87 -21.64 25.39
N SER A 290 -12.24 -22.76 24.77
CA SER A 290 -11.30 -23.80 24.36
C SER A 290 -10.63 -23.48 23.03
N PHE A 291 -9.42 -24.04 22.84
CA PHE A 291 -8.67 -24.03 21.60
C PHE A 291 -8.78 -25.36 20.85
N THR A 292 -8.61 -25.36 19.53
CA THR A 292 -8.47 -26.60 18.75
C THR A 292 -7.14 -27.30 19.06
N ASP A 293 -7.01 -28.57 18.69
CA ASP A 293 -5.77 -29.30 18.94
C ASP A 293 -4.58 -28.70 18.17
N GLU A 294 -4.82 -28.14 16.98
CA GLU A 294 -3.84 -27.42 16.18
C GLU A 294 -3.45 -26.08 16.83
N GLN A 295 -4.42 -25.30 17.32
CA GLN A 295 -4.16 -24.06 18.06
C GLN A 295 -3.30 -24.32 19.31
N LYS A 296 -3.55 -25.42 20.04
CA LYS A 296 -2.76 -25.82 21.22
C LYS A 296 -1.29 -26.06 20.87
N VAL A 297 -1.00 -26.63 19.70
CA VAL A 297 0.40 -26.84 19.24
C VAL A 297 1.12 -25.51 19.10
N TYR A 298 0.50 -24.49 18.48
CA TYR A 298 1.11 -23.17 18.37
C TYR A 298 1.20 -22.47 19.73
N LEU A 299 0.18 -22.58 20.59
CA LEU A 299 0.18 -21.98 21.93
C LEU A 299 1.28 -22.57 22.82
N ALA A 300 1.60 -23.85 22.68
CA ALA A 300 2.71 -24.47 23.38
C ALA A 300 4.06 -23.80 23.04
N GLN A 301 4.27 -23.44 21.78
CA GLN A 301 5.46 -22.71 21.33
C GLN A 301 5.47 -21.27 21.86
N HIS A 302 4.32 -20.58 21.82
CA HIS A 302 4.17 -19.24 22.36
C HIS A 302 4.49 -19.18 23.87
N ARG A 303 3.98 -20.15 24.65
CA ARG A 303 4.31 -20.30 26.08
C ARG A 303 5.80 -20.57 26.34
N ALA A 304 6.47 -21.32 25.46
CA ALA A 304 7.89 -21.58 25.60
C ALA A 304 8.72 -20.29 25.40
N ALA A 305 8.36 -19.45 24.41
CA ALA A 305 9.01 -18.16 24.15
C ALA A 305 8.77 -17.12 25.26
N GLN A 306 7.60 -17.17 25.91
CA GLN A 306 7.30 -16.32 27.08
C GLN A 306 8.28 -16.57 28.24
N LYS A 307 8.66 -17.83 28.48
CA LYS A 307 9.54 -18.21 29.60
C LYS A 307 11.00 -17.77 29.41
N THR A 308 11.42 -17.53 28.17
CA THR A 308 12.80 -17.18 27.82
C THR A 308 13.02 -15.67 27.64
N SER A 309 11.95 -14.87 27.62
CA SER A 309 12.03 -13.43 27.44
C SER A 309 12.38 -12.71 28.76
N PRO A 310 13.48 -11.92 28.82
CA PRO A 310 13.78 -11.14 30.01
C PRO A 310 12.68 -10.09 30.18
N VAL A 311 11.98 -10.12 31.31
CA VAL A 311 10.99 -9.10 31.69
C VAL A 311 11.74 -7.77 31.80
N GLN A 312 11.76 -6.97 30.74
CA GLN A 312 12.24 -5.60 30.78
C GLN A 312 11.16 -4.78 31.49
N GLY A 313 11.41 -4.54 32.78
CA GLY A 313 10.60 -3.68 33.65
C GLY A 313 10.81 -2.20 33.37
#